data_AF-A0A4D6X026-F1
#
_entry.id   AF-A0A4D6X026-F1
#
_cell.length_a   1.000
_cell.length_b   1.000
_cell.length_c   1.000
_cell.angle_alpha   90.00
_cell.angle_beta   90.00
_cell.angle_gamma   90.00
#
_symmetry.space_group_name_H-M   'P 1'
#
loop_
_entity.id
_entity.type
_entity.pdbx_description
1 polymer ?
#
loop_
_entity_poly.entity_id
_entity_poly.type
_entity_poly.pdbx_seq_one_letter_code
_entity_poly.pdbx_strand_id
1 'polypeptide(L)' 'MDYYTIFVNGQAFNCCESMSLKDILLYLDFDISIVVVEYNKEIIIKANFDHIFVQSQDSLEVITIVGGG' A
#
# COMPACT_ATOMS: atom_id res chain seq x y z
N MET A 1 14.35 4.04 15.34
CA MET A 1 13.14 4.01 14.51
C MET A 1 13.65 4.25 13.12
N ASP A 2 13.81 3.16 12.38
CA ASP A 2 14.34 3.22 11.02
C ASP A 2 13.16 3.38 10.07
N TYR A 3 13.38 4.18 9.02
CA TYR A 3 12.35 4.50 8.04
C TYR A 3 12.74 3.91 6.69
N TYR A 4 11.75 3.36 6.00
CA TYR A 4 11.88 2.93 4.61
C TYR A 4 11.23 3.95 3.69
N THR A 5 11.92 4.24 2.59
CA THR A 5 11.33 4.97 1.47
C THR A 5 10.78 3.95 0.50
N ILE A 6 9.48 3.94 0.29
CA ILE A 6 8.78 3.14 -0.74
C ILE A 6 8.19 4.07 -1.79
N PHE A 7 7.64 3.51 -2.86
CA PHE A 7 6.94 4.25 -3.90
C PHE A 7 5.47 3.88 -3.89
N VAL A 8 4.60 4.83 -3.54
CA VAL A 8 3.14 4.67 -3.59
C VAL A 8 2.61 5.46 -4.77
N ASN A 9 1.98 4.79 -5.75
CA ASN A 9 1.53 5.40 -7.01
C ASN A 9 2.65 6.22 -7.70
N GLY A 10 3.86 5.64 -7.74
CA GLY A 10 5.06 6.30 -8.24
C GLY A 10 5.64 7.45 -7.40
N GLN A 11 5.05 7.80 -6.25
CA GLN A 11 5.53 8.87 -5.37
C GLN A 11 6.27 8.32 -4.15
N ALA A 12 7.40 8.95 -3.81
CA ALA A 12 8.19 8.54 -2.64
C ALA A 12 7.40 8.76 -1.33
N PHE A 13 7.31 7.72 -0.51
CA PHE A 13 6.62 7.71 0.76
C PHE A 13 7.53 7.11 1.84
N ASN A 14 7.74 7.84 2.94
CA ASN A 14 8.52 7.37 4.07
C ASN A 14 7.60 6.73 5.11
N CYS A 15 7.90 5.48 5.48
CA CYS A 15 7.12 4.70 6.42
C CYS A 15 8.01 4.04 7.47
N CYS A 16 7.41 3.68 8.61
CA CYS A 16 8.10 2.87 9.61
C CYS A 16 8.22 1.43 9.09
N GLU A 17 9.34 0.77 9.36
CA GLU A 17 9.59 -0.63 8.99
C GLU A 17 8.51 -1.62 9.52
N SER A 18 7.78 -1.22 10.55
CA SER A 18 6.70 -2.02 11.15
C SER A 18 5.34 -1.85 10.47
N MET A 19 5.22 -1.00 9.44
CA MET A 19 3.94 -0.76 8.76
C MET A 19 3.64 -1.86 7.75
N SER A 20 2.46 -2.46 7.89
CA SER A 20 1.89 -3.34 6.87
C SER A 20 1.29 -2.55 5.70
N LEU A 21 0.94 -3.23 4.60
CA LEU A 21 0.18 -2.61 3.51
C LEU A 21 -1.09 -1.95 4.02
N LYS A 22 -1.79 -2.59 4.97
CA LYS A 22 -3.00 -2.01 5.56
C LYS A 22 -2.72 -0.72 6.32
N ASP A 23 -1.66 -0.68 7.13
CA ASP A 23 -1.31 0.51 7.90
C ASP A 23 -1.01 1.69 6.97
N ILE A 24 -0.33 1.43 5.86
CA ILE A 24 -0.03 2.43 4.83
C ILE A 24 -1.31 2.93 4.17
N LEU A 25 -2.21 2.02 3.77
CA LEU A 25 -3.49 2.39 3.16
C LEU A 25 -4.35 3.24 4.10
N LEU A 26 -4.45 2.87 5.37
CA LEU A 26 -5.19 3.64 6.38
C LEU A 26 -4.55 5.00 6.64
N TYR A 27 -3.22 5.05 6.71
CA TYR A 27 -2.48 6.29 6.91
C TYR A 27 -2.72 7.28 5.77
N LEU A 28 -2.83 6.77 4.54
CA LEU A 28 -3.09 7.55 3.33
C LEU A 28 -4.59 7.80 3.06
N ASP A 29 -5.46 7.47 4.02
CA ASP A 29 -6.92 7.69 3.97
C ASP A 29 -7.63 6.93 2.82
N PHE A 30 -7.09 5.78 2.41
CA PHE A 30 -7.76 4.90 1.45
C PHE A 30 -8.86 4.06 2.11
N ASP A 31 -10.02 3.99 1.46
CA ASP A 31 -11.07 3.06 1.85
C ASP A 31 -10.73 1.63 1.38
N ILE A 32 -10.23 0.81 2.31
CA ILE A 32 -9.83 -0.59 2.07
C ILE A 32 -11.00 -1.42 1.49
N SER A 33 -12.26 -1.00 1.64
CA SER A 33 -13.41 -1.71 1.06
C SER A 33 -13.50 -1.62 -0.47
N ILE A 34 -12.88 -0.61 -1.08
CA ILE A 34 -13.00 -0.31 -2.52
C ILE A 34 -11.65 -0.12 -3.24
N VAL A 35 -10.56 -0.63 -2.66
CA VAL A 35 -9.23 -0.61 -3.30
C VAL A 35 -8.78 -1.99 -3.78
N VAL A 36 -8.05 -1.98 -4.89
CA VAL A 36 -7.18 -3.06 -5.34
C VAL A 36 -5.74 -2.60 -5.15
N VAL A 37 -4.90 -3.49 -4.65
CA VAL A 37 -3.47 -3.21 -4.41
C VAL A 37 -2.62 -4.09 -5.30
N GLU A 38 -1.72 -3.47 -6.05
CA GLU A 38 -0.57 -4.12 -6.65
C GLU A 38 0.67 -3.81 -5.80
N TYR A 39 1.38 -4.84 -5.36
CA TYR A 39 2.62 -4.74 -4.63
C TYR A 39 3.72 -5.42 -5.41
N ASN A 40 4.76 -4.68 -5.80
CA ASN A 40 5.88 -5.18 -6.60
C ASN A 40 5.45 -6.00 -7.84
N LYS A 41 4.44 -5.51 -8.57
CA LYS A 41 3.84 -6.15 -9.77
C LYS A 41 2.96 -7.38 -9.50
N GLU A 42 2.62 -7.65 -8.24
CA GLU A 42 1.70 -8.70 -7.85
C GLU A 42 0.41 -8.13 -7.24
N ILE A 43 -0.74 -8.59 -7.72
CA ILE A 43 -2.03 -8.21 -7.13
C ILE A 43 -2.21 -8.92 -5.79
N ILE A 44 -2.39 -8.15 -4.72
CA ILE A 44 -2.54 -8.67 -3.37
C ILE A 44 -4.00 -8.82 -3.00
N ILE A 45 -4.38 -10.00 -2.53
CA ILE A 45 -5.71 -10.22 -1.95
C ILE A 45 -5.84 -9.49 -0.60
N LYS A 46 -6.99 -8.85 -0.38
CA LYS A 46 -7.24 -8.04 0.83
C LYS A 46 -6.97 -8.75 2.15
N ALA A 47 -7.19 -10.07 2.22
CA ALA A 47 -6.90 -10.88 3.40
C ALA A 47 -5.42 -10.87 3.81
N ASN A 48 -4.51 -10.52 2.90
CA ASN A 48 -3.07 -10.49 3.13
C ASN A 48 -2.54 -9.10 3.51
N PHE A 49 -3.37 -8.04 3.48
CA PHE A 49 -2.89 -6.67 3.71
C PHE A 49 -2.26 -6.47 5.10
N ASP A 50 -2.78 -7.15 6.12
CA ASP A 50 -2.26 -7.15 7.49
C ASP A 50 -0.96 -7.97 7.65
N HIS A 51 -0.58 -8.78 6.66
CA HIS A 51 0.49 -9.76 6.75
C HIS A 51 1.72 -9.45 5.89
N ILE A 52 1.62 -8.42 5.05
CA ILE A 52 2.72 -7.98 4.18
C ILE A 52 3.27 -6.68 4.74
N PHE A 53 4.54 -6.72 5.13
CA PHE A 53 5.32 -5.58 5.61
C PHE A 53 6.22 -5.09 4.49
N VAL A 54 6.24 -3.78 4.27
CA VAL A 54 7.01 -3.18 3.18
C VAL A 54 8.49 -3.09 3.54
N GLN A 55 9.33 -3.09 2.52
CA GLN A 55 10.75 -2.87 2.57
C GLN A 55 11.13 -1.62 1.77
N SER A 56 12.31 -1.08 2.05
CA SER A 56 12.83 0.05 1.30
C SER A 56 12.89 -0.25 -0.20
N GLN A 57 12.43 0.72 -1.01
CA GLN A 57 12.33 0.69 -2.47
C GLN A 57 11.20 -0.17 -3.05
N ASP A 58 10.31 -0.71 -2.23
CA ASP A 58 9.13 -1.40 -2.75
C ASP A 58 8.18 -0.45 -3.48
N SER A 59 7.42 -1.02 -4.43
CA SER A 59 6.41 -0.31 -5.22
C SER A 59 5.02 -0.78 -4.84
N LEU A 60 4.15 0.18 -4.52
CA LEU A 60 2.76 -0.02 -4.15
C LEU A 60 1.88 0.82 -5.09
N GLU A 61 1.08 0.17 -5.94
CA GLU A 61 0.05 0.85 -6.73
C GLU A 61 -1.32 0.59 -6.11
N VAL A 62 -2.04 1.66 -5.78
CA VAL A 62 -3.36 1.64 -5.15
C VAL A 62 -4.38 2.10 -6.18
N ILE A 63 -5.24 1.17 -6.58
CA ILE A 63 -6.28 1.39 -7.59
C ILE A 63 -7.62 1.46 -6.86
N THR A 64 -8.28 2.61 -6.91
CA THR A 64 -9.61 2.81 -6.32
C THR A 64 -10.70 2.53 -7.33
N ILE A 65 -11.72 1.76 -6.96
CA ILE A 65 -12.92 1.60 -7.80
C ILE A 65 -13.77 2.86 -7.63
N VAL A 66 -13.78 3.72 -8.65
CA VAL A 66 -14.70 4.85 -8.71
C VAL A 66 -15.98 4.43 -9.45
N GLY A 67 -17.14 4.72 -8.87
CA GLY A 67 -18.41 4.52 -9.56
C GLY A 67 -18.58 5.56 -10.66
N GLY A 68 -18.43 5.16 -11.91
CA GLY A 68 -18.70 5.99 -13.09
C GLY A 68 -19.26 5.11 -14.20
N GLY A 69 -20.43 5.49 -14.72
CA GLY A 69 -21.05 4.86 -15.89
C GLY A 69 -20.26 5.08 -17.17
#